data_AF-A0A2D5X9C3-F1
#
_entry.id   AF-A0A2D5X9C3-F1
#
_cell.length_a   1.000
_cell.length_b   1.000
_cell.length_c   1.000
_cell.angle_alpha   90.00
_cell.angle_beta   90.00
_cell.angle_gamma   90.00
#
_symmetry.space_group_name_H-M   'P 1'
#
loop_
_entity.id
_entity.type
_entity.pdbx_description
1 polymer ?
#
loop_
_entity_poly.entity_id
_entity_poly.type
_entity_poly.pdbx_seq_one_letter_code
_entity_poly.pdbx_strand_id
1 'polypeptide(L)'
;MTARIIDGRALGAIIEKGLTDEAKAMEKRGRAPHLVVVIVGDDAASHVYVRNKQRACERIGIKSTRHDLPSTSDPSDLIDLVDDLNKDEGVDGILVQSPLPDGFDEISITEMIDPEKDVDGFHPVNLGRIVTGKVDGLLPCTPSAVIHMLESTGERLAGKKALVVGRSRIVGMPTALLLAQKGVDATVTISHSQSHDLQGLCLDSDIIVAAVGRPGMIKSDWVKEDAIVIDVGINRVEVDGASKLVGDVEKEALERASWVTPVPGGVGPMTIAMLMRNTIKAANDRV
;
A
#
# COMPACT_ATOMS: atom_id res chain seq x y z
N MET A 1 -15.94 23.81 -8.40
CA MET A 1 -15.55 23.89 -6.97
C MET A 1 -14.16 23.28 -6.85
N THR A 2 -13.30 23.75 -5.95
CA THR A 2 -11.96 23.15 -5.78
C THR A 2 -12.08 21.89 -4.90
N ALA A 3 -11.51 20.78 -5.37
CA ALA A 3 -11.50 19.50 -4.66
C ALA A 3 -10.90 19.61 -3.25
N ARG A 4 -11.46 18.86 -2.29
CA ARG A 4 -10.87 18.69 -0.96
C ARG A 4 -9.72 17.69 -1.02
N ILE A 5 -8.63 18.00 -0.31
CA ILE A 5 -7.44 17.15 -0.29
C ILE A 5 -7.60 16.06 0.78
N ILE A 6 -7.42 14.80 0.39
CA ILE A 6 -7.25 13.68 1.32
C ILE A 6 -5.77 13.61 1.69
N ASP A 7 -5.40 14.29 2.78
CA ASP A 7 -4.00 14.39 3.24
C ASP A 7 -3.54 13.09 3.92
N GLY A 8 -2.84 12.25 3.17
CA GLY A 8 -2.32 10.99 3.68
C GLY A 8 -1.20 11.13 4.70
N ARG A 9 -0.49 12.26 4.76
CA ARG A 9 0.50 12.52 5.83
C ARG A 9 -0.23 12.75 7.15
N ALA A 10 -1.28 13.57 7.13
CA ALA A 10 -2.08 13.84 8.31
C ALA A 10 -2.80 12.57 8.80
N LEU A 11 -3.43 11.82 7.89
CA LEU A 11 -4.08 10.55 8.23
C LEU A 11 -3.08 9.50 8.74
N GLY A 12 -1.93 9.36 8.09
CA GLY A 12 -0.87 8.46 8.53
C GLY A 12 -0.41 8.77 9.96
N ALA A 13 -0.19 10.05 10.28
CA ALA A 13 0.20 10.46 11.63
C ALA A 13 -0.87 10.15 12.69
N ILE A 14 -2.17 10.25 12.35
CA ILE A 14 -3.27 9.87 13.25
C ILE A 14 -3.21 8.36 13.54
N ILE A 15 -3.01 7.54 12.51
CA ILE A 15 -2.89 6.08 12.65
C ILE A 15 -1.66 5.72 13.48
N GLU A 16 -0.47 6.25 13.14
CA GLU A 16 0.77 5.99 13.87
C GLU A 16 0.63 6.33 15.36
N LYS A 17 -0.11 7.40 15.70
CA LYS A 17 -0.37 7.77 17.09
C LYS A 17 -1.16 6.68 17.84
N GLY A 18 -2.22 6.15 17.23
CA GLY A 18 -3.00 5.05 17.83
C GLY A 18 -2.13 3.80 18.03
N LEU A 19 -1.35 3.44 17.01
CA LEU A 19 -0.43 2.31 17.04
C LEU A 19 0.67 2.45 18.11
N THR A 20 1.10 3.68 18.39
CA THR A 20 2.12 3.96 19.42
C THR A 20 1.65 3.53 20.80
N ASP A 21 0.38 3.77 21.13
CA ASP A 21 -0.18 3.40 22.43
C ASP A 21 -0.30 1.87 22.57
N GLU A 22 -0.67 1.19 21.47
CA GLU A 22 -0.71 -0.27 21.40
C GLU A 22 0.68 -0.90 21.58
N ALA A 23 1.68 -0.44 20.82
CA ALA A 23 3.04 -0.96 20.89
C ALA A 23 3.64 -0.80 22.31
N LYS A 24 3.43 0.35 22.97
CA LYS A 24 3.85 0.57 24.36
C LYS A 24 3.15 -0.36 25.34
N ALA A 25 1.88 -0.69 25.11
CA ALA A 25 1.16 -1.64 25.95
C ALA A 25 1.74 -3.06 25.81
N MET A 26 2.13 -3.46 24.59
CA MET A 26 2.79 -4.75 24.34
C MET A 26 4.18 -4.81 24.97
N GLU A 27 4.99 -3.75 24.82
CA GLU A 27 6.30 -3.66 25.44
C GLU A 27 6.23 -3.83 26.98
N LYS A 28 5.23 -3.20 27.62
CA LYS A 28 4.97 -3.39 29.07
C LYS A 28 4.59 -4.81 29.46
N ARG A 29 4.07 -5.62 28.54
CA ARG A 29 3.80 -7.05 28.72
C ARG A 29 5.03 -7.93 28.45
N GLY A 30 6.17 -7.32 28.11
CA GLY A 30 7.47 -7.99 27.99
C GLY A 30 7.95 -8.21 26.56
N ARG A 31 7.21 -7.76 25.54
CA ARG A 31 7.60 -7.94 24.13
C ARG A 31 7.07 -6.80 23.25
N ALA A 32 7.98 -6.04 22.64
CA ALA A 32 7.62 -5.09 21.59
C ALA A 32 7.36 -5.84 20.26
N PRO A 33 6.44 -5.34 19.40
CA PRO A 33 6.27 -5.86 18.03
C PRO A 33 7.59 -5.77 17.26
N HIS A 34 7.88 -6.74 16.40
CA HIS A 34 9.14 -6.82 15.65
C HIS A 34 8.94 -6.97 14.15
N LEU A 35 9.38 -5.95 13.39
CA LEU A 35 9.44 -5.96 11.93
C LEU A 35 10.87 -6.20 11.44
N VAL A 36 11.04 -7.22 10.60
CA VAL A 36 12.29 -7.47 9.87
C VAL A 36 12.12 -7.07 8.41
N VAL A 37 13.06 -6.26 7.92
CA VAL A 37 13.10 -5.84 6.51
C VAL A 37 14.36 -6.39 5.86
N VAL A 38 14.20 -7.11 4.76
CA VAL A 38 15.31 -7.62 3.94
C VAL A 38 15.39 -6.78 2.67
N ILE A 39 16.59 -6.31 2.33
CA ILE A 39 16.88 -5.62 1.08
C ILE A 39 18.01 -6.35 0.36
N VAL A 40 17.87 -6.49 -0.96
CA VAL A 40 18.86 -7.13 -1.83
C VAL A 40 19.33 -6.13 -2.88
N GLY A 41 20.62 -5.85 -2.89
CA GLY A 41 21.23 -4.87 -3.78
C GLY A 41 21.09 -3.41 -3.31
N ASP A 42 21.44 -2.49 -4.21
CA ASP A 42 21.73 -1.08 -3.87
C ASP A 42 20.75 -0.08 -4.50
N ASP A 43 19.51 -0.49 -4.81
CA ASP A 43 18.52 0.42 -5.39
C ASP A 43 18.25 1.62 -4.46
N ALA A 44 18.54 2.82 -4.96
CA ALA A 44 18.49 4.04 -4.16
C ALA A 44 17.07 4.35 -3.67
N ALA A 45 16.03 4.00 -4.45
CA ALA A 45 14.65 4.21 -4.03
C ALA A 45 14.28 3.25 -2.89
N SER A 46 14.63 1.97 -3.01
CA SER A 46 14.47 0.95 -1.96
C SER A 46 15.10 1.38 -0.64
N HIS A 47 16.36 1.86 -0.65
CA HIS A 47 17.01 2.34 0.58
C HIS A 47 16.29 3.53 1.24
N VAL A 48 15.72 4.45 0.44
CA VAL A 48 14.93 5.57 0.98
C VAL A 48 13.63 5.05 1.60
N TYR A 49 12.93 4.13 0.93
CA TYR A 49 11.70 3.52 1.46
C TYR A 49 11.95 2.74 2.75
N VAL A 50 12.98 1.89 2.79
CA VAL A 50 13.35 1.12 3.99
C VAL A 50 13.69 2.06 5.15
N ARG A 51 14.46 3.13 4.91
CA ARG A 51 14.78 4.13 5.94
C ARG A 51 13.53 4.81 6.49
N ASN A 52 12.54 5.10 5.64
CA ASN A 52 11.27 5.68 6.09
C ASN A 52 10.45 4.69 6.93
N LYS A 53 10.46 3.40 6.57
CA LYS A 53 9.84 2.32 7.38
C LYS A 53 10.52 2.20 8.74
N GLN A 54 11.85 2.17 8.79
CA GLN A 54 12.61 2.12 10.06
C GLN A 54 12.28 3.31 10.97
N ARG A 55 12.25 4.53 10.42
CA ARG A 55 11.85 5.73 11.18
C ARG A 55 10.41 5.65 11.69
N ALA A 56 9.50 5.02 10.96
CA ALA A 56 8.13 4.81 11.42
C ALA A 56 8.09 3.81 12.59
N CYS A 57 8.84 2.71 12.49
CA CYS A 57 9.00 1.76 13.58
C CYS A 57 9.52 2.45 14.86
N GLU A 58 10.57 3.26 14.73
CA GLU A 58 11.16 4.03 15.85
C GLU A 58 10.15 4.98 16.50
N ARG A 59 9.34 5.70 15.71
CA ARG A 59 8.31 6.62 16.23
C ARG A 59 7.24 5.87 17.03
N ILE A 60 6.86 4.69 16.59
CA ILE A 60 5.75 3.90 17.16
C ILE A 60 6.21 3.05 18.35
N GLY A 61 7.48 2.63 18.37
CA GLY A 61 8.00 1.66 19.35
C GLY A 61 7.95 0.21 18.83
N ILE A 62 7.99 0.03 17.52
CA ILE A 62 8.16 -1.29 16.88
C ILE A 62 9.67 -1.55 16.79
N LYS A 63 10.13 -2.71 17.26
CA LYS A 63 11.51 -3.16 17.03
C LYS A 63 11.71 -3.36 15.53
N SER A 64 12.78 -2.82 14.97
CA SER A 64 13.09 -2.97 13.55
C SER A 64 14.48 -3.57 13.35
N THR A 65 14.55 -4.66 12.61
CA THR A 65 15.82 -5.26 12.14
C THR A 65 15.88 -5.15 10.63
N ARG A 66 17.07 -4.84 10.10
CA ARG A 66 17.33 -4.76 8.66
C ARG A 66 18.44 -5.73 8.29
N HIS A 67 18.20 -6.52 7.25
CA HIS A 67 19.21 -7.35 6.61
C HIS A 67 19.51 -6.78 5.22
N ASP A 68 20.78 -6.55 4.94
CA ASP A 68 21.28 -6.08 3.65
C ASP A 68 22.04 -7.23 2.98
N LEU A 69 21.51 -7.73 1.87
CA LEU A 69 22.17 -8.71 1.01
C LEU A 69 22.74 -8.00 -0.23
N PRO A 70 23.97 -8.30 -0.66
CA PRO A 70 24.51 -7.79 -1.92
C PRO A 70 23.64 -8.15 -3.13
N SER A 71 23.70 -7.35 -4.19
CA SER A 71 23.04 -7.67 -5.47
C SER A 71 23.60 -8.93 -6.14
N THR A 72 24.79 -9.36 -5.73
CA THR A 72 25.48 -10.57 -6.20
C THR A 72 25.21 -11.80 -5.33
N SER A 73 24.35 -11.70 -4.32
CA SER A 73 23.97 -12.84 -3.49
C SER A 73 23.32 -13.95 -4.32
N ASP A 74 23.55 -15.19 -3.91
CA ASP A 74 22.82 -16.31 -4.50
C ASP A 74 21.36 -16.24 -4.02
N PRO A 75 20.36 -16.51 -4.88
CA PRO A 75 18.97 -16.59 -4.44
C PRO A 75 18.75 -17.49 -3.22
N SER A 76 19.54 -18.56 -3.06
CA SER A 76 19.49 -19.43 -1.89
C SER A 76 19.80 -18.71 -0.56
N ASP A 77 20.68 -17.71 -0.56
CA ASP A 77 21.01 -16.94 0.66
C ASP A 77 19.76 -16.21 1.21
N LEU A 78 18.94 -15.66 0.30
CA LEU A 78 17.69 -14.99 0.68
C LEU A 78 16.64 -16.00 1.15
N ILE A 79 16.58 -17.17 0.50
CA ILE A 79 15.64 -18.24 0.87
C ILE A 79 15.93 -18.73 2.28
N ASP A 80 17.19 -19.04 2.58
CA ASP A 80 17.62 -19.52 3.90
C ASP A 80 17.32 -18.46 4.97
N LEU A 81 17.60 -17.18 4.68
CA LEU A 81 17.26 -16.09 5.58
C LEU A 81 15.75 -15.99 5.84
N VAL A 82 14.90 -16.09 4.81
CA VAL A 82 13.44 -16.05 4.98
C VAL A 82 12.94 -17.25 5.81
N ASP A 83 13.50 -18.43 5.60
CA ASP A 83 13.16 -19.64 6.36
C ASP A 83 13.54 -19.51 7.85
N ASP A 84 14.72 -18.96 8.15
CA ASP A 84 15.14 -18.65 9.51
C ASP A 84 14.20 -17.62 10.17
N LEU A 85 13.85 -16.55 9.45
CA LEU A 85 12.92 -15.52 9.95
C LEU A 85 11.50 -16.07 10.17
N ASN A 86 11.04 -17.02 9.36
CA ASN A 86 9.77 -17.71 9.57
C ASN A 86 9.78 -18.52 10.88
N LYS A 87 10.91 -19.16 11.22
CA LYS A 87 11.05 -19.94 12.46
C LYS A 87 11.28 -19.09 13.70
N ASP A 88 11.79 -17.87 13.54
CA ASP A 88 12.06 -16.97 14.67
C ASP A 88 10.75 -16.52 15.35
N GLU A 89 10.49 -17.06 16.55
CA GLU A 89 9.33 -16.70 17.36
C GLU A 89 9.33 -15.24 17.77
N GLY A 90 10.49 -14.57 17.79
CA GLY A 90 10.64 -13.16 18.11
C GLY A 90 10.41 -12.20 16.93
N VAL A 91 10.14 -12.69 15.73
CA VAL A 91 9.83 -11.89 14.53
C VAL A 91 8.35 -11.97 14.23
N ASP A 92 7.66 -10.82 14.19
CA ASP A 92 6.21 -10.73 13.94
C ASP A 92 5.89 -10.41 12.48
N GLY A 93 6.73 -9.62 11.82
CA GLY A 93 6.55 -9.23 10.44
C GLY A 93 7.82 -9.36 9.62
N ILE A 94 7.69 -9.83 8.39
CA ILE A 94 8.75 -9.93 7.41
C ILE A 94 8.35 -9.13 6.17
N LEU A 95 9.27 -8.31 5.68
CA LEU A 95 9.13 -7.62 4.41
C LEU A 95 10.41 -7.78 3.59
N VAL A 96 10.29 -8.38 2.41
CA VAL A 96 11.35 -8.38 1.40
C VAL A 96 11.11 -7.20 0.46
N GLN A 97 12.05 -6.25 0.41
CA GLN A 97 11.89 -5.00 -0.33
C GLN A 97 12.11 -5.21 -1.84
N SER A 98 11.08 -4.91 -2.63
CA SER A 98 11.13 -4.85 -4.10
C SER A 98 11.63 -3.46 -4.60
N PRO A 99 12.24 -3.35 -5.79
CA PRO A 99 12.59 -4.45 -6.70
C PRO A 99 13.74 -5.31 -6.20
N LEU A 100 13.65 -6.61 -6.44
CA LEU A 100 14.79 -7.51 -6.31
C LEU A 100 15.68 -7.46 -7.57
N PRO A 101 16.98 -7.79 -7.45
CA PRO A 101 17.87 -7.91 -8.61
C PRO A 101 17.41 -8.99 -9.61
N ASP A 102 17.94 -8.92 -10.83
CA ASP A 102 17.70 -9.94 -11.85
C ASP A 102 18.09 -11.34 -11.35
N GLY A 103 17.24 -12.34 -11.64
CA GLY A 103 17.44 -13.73 -11.22
C GLY A 103 16.72 -14.13 -9.93
N PHE A 104 16.20 -13.16 -9.17
CA PHE A 104 15.32 -13.43 -8.04
C PHE A 104 13.86 -13.48 -8.50
N ASP A 105 13.13 -14.51 -8.06
CA ASP A 105 11.69 -14.60 -8.29
C ASP A 105 10.93 -14.01 -7.08
N GLU A 106 10.53 -12.74 -7.20
CA GLU A 106 9.77 -12.02 -6.17
C GLU A 106 8.49 -12.74 -5.74
N ILE A 107 7.81 -13.42 -6.68
CA ILE A 107 6.57 -14.13 -6.39
C ILE A 107 6.89 -15.32 -5.48
N SER A 108 7.84 -16.15 -5.88
CA SER A 108 8.28 -17.30 -5.09
C SER A 108 8.76 -16.87 -3.70
N ILE A 109 9.52 -15.77 -3.60
CA ILE A 109 10.00 -15.23 -2.33
C ILE A 109 8.86 -14.75 -1.44
N THR A 110 7.86 -14.06 -2.01
CA THR A 110 6.66 -13.67 -1.27
C THR A 110 5.91 -14.89 -0.73
N GLU A 111 5.83 -15.96 -1.52
CA GLU A 111 5.14 -17.21 -1.17
C GLU A 111 5.88 -18.05 -0.12
N MET A 112 7.17 -17.78 0.12
CA MET A 112 7.92 -18.43 1.18
C MET A 112 7.74 -17.75 2.54
N ILE A 113 7.32 -16.48 2.58
CA ILE A 113 7.05 -15.80 3.85
C ILE A 113 5.82 -16.45 4.49
N ASP A 114 5.90 -16.80 5.78
CA ASP A 114 4.74 -17.29 6.52
C ASP A 114 3.56 -16.30 6.37
N PRO A 115 2.36 -16.75 5.95
CA PRO A 115 1.19 -15.88 5.80
C PRO A 115 0.86 -15.06 7.05
N GLU A 116 1.22 -15.53 8.24
CA GLU A 116 1.01 -14.83 9.51
C GLU A 116 2.08 -13.76 9.80
N LYS A 117 3.20 -13.79 9.08
CA LYS A 117 4.27 -12.78 9.13
C LYS A 117 4.35 -11.91 7.88
N ASP A 118 3.56 -12.20 6.84
CA ASP A 118 3.45 -11.39 5.61
C ASP A 118 2.69 -10.08 5.89
N VAL A 119 3.39 -9.14 6.51
CA VAL A 119 2.85 -7.82 6.88
C VAL A 119 2.66 -6.89 5.68
N ASP A 120 3.17 -7.24 4.49
CA ASP A 120 2.85 -6.52 3.26
C ASP A 120 1.57 -7.05 2.59
N GLY A 121 1.10 -8.24 2.99
CA GLY A 121 -0.22 -8.80 2.67
C GLY A 121 -0.33 -9.43 1.28
N PHE A 122 0.79 -9.72 0.62
CA PHE A 122 0.82 -10.20 -0.76
C PHE A 122 0.92 -11.73 -0.89
N HIS A 123 1.05 -12.45 0.21
CA HIS A 123 1.03 -13.89 0.21
C HIS A 123 -0.31 -14.40 -0.37
N PRO A 124 -0.32 -15.39 -1.28
CA PRO A 124 -1.55 -15.88 -1.92
C PRO A 124 -2.63 -16.34 -0.93
N VAL A 125 -2.24 -16.89 0.22
CA VAL A 125 -3.19 -17.20 1.31
C VAL A 125 -3.88 -15.94 1.84
N ASN A 126 -3.17 -14.85 2.08
CA ASN A 126 -3.75 -13.58 2.53
C ASN A 126 -4.66 -12.97 1.46
N LEU A 127 -4.22 -12.97 0.21
CA LEU A 127 -5.05 -12.53 -0.91
C LEU A 127 -6.30 -13.41 -1.11
N GLY A 128 -6.15 -14.74 -0.96
CA GLY A 128 -7.24 -15.70 -1.04
C GLY A 128 -8.28 -15.52 0.08
N ARG A 129 -7.83 -15.17 1.30
CA ARG A 129 -8.73 -14.79 2.41
C ARG A 129 -9.62 -13.61 2.00
N ILE A 130 -9.04 -12.58 1.38
CA ILE A 130 -9.82 -11.42 0.87
C ILE A 130 -10.86 -11.87 -0.17
N VAL A 131 -10.50 -12.73 -1.12
CA VAL A 131 -11.45 -13.26 -2.11
C VAL A 131 -12.64 -13.95 -1.45
N THR A 132 -12.41 -14.66 -0.34
CA THR A 132 -13.48 -15.31 0.44
C THR A 132 -14.25 -14.38 1.38
N GLY A 133 -13.93 -13.09 1.37
CA GLY A 133 -14.56 -12.06 2.20
C GLY A 133 -14.00 -11.93 3.62
N LYS A 134 -12.85 -12.54 3.90
CA LYS A 134 -12.15 -12.40 5.18
C LYS A 134 -11.16 -11.24 5.11
N VAL A 135 -11.49 -10.16 5.80
CA VAL A 135 -10.71 -8.91 5.81
C VAL A 135 -10.18 -8.53 7.20
N ASP A 136 -10.25 -9.46 8.14
CA ASP A 136 -9.76 -9.36 9.51
C ASP A 136 -8.32 -9.84 9.70
N GLY A 137 -7.61 -10.16 8.60
CA GLY A 137 -6.21 -10.60 8.58
C GLY A 137 -5.21 -9.51 8.18
N LEU A 138 -4.01 -9.93 7.74
CA LEU A 138 -3.01 -9.03 7.15
C LEU A 138 -3.43 -8.67 5.73
N LEU A 139 -3.66 -7.38 5.49
CA LEU A 139 -4.15 -6.87 4.21
C LEU A 139 -3.04 -6.16 3.45
N PRO A 140 -3.04 -6.21 2.10
CA PRO A 140 -2.19 -5.37 1.26
C PRO A 140 -2.12 -3.92 1.72
N CYS A 141 -0.92 -3.42 2.03
CA CYS A 141 -0.74 -2.12 2.68
C CYS A 141 -1.35 -0.96 1.86
N THR A 142 -1.06 -0.91 0.56
CA THR A 142 -1.56 0.15 -0.32
C THR A 142 -3.07 0.06 -0.55
N PRO A 143 -3.64 -1.10 -0.91
CA PRO A 143 -5.10 -1.27 -0.97
C PRO A 143 -5.81 -0.91 0.34
N SER A 144 -5.29 -1.31 1.49
CA SER A 144 -5.83 -0.95 2.80
C SER A 144 -5.78 0.57 3.03
N ALA A 145 -4.67 1.23 2.64
CA ALA A 145 -4.54 2.68 2.69
C ALA A 145 -5.62 3.37 1.84
N VAL A 146 -5.89 2.88 0.63
CA VAL A 146 -6.97 3.41 -0.22
C VAL A 146 -8.32 3.38 0.48
N ILE A 147 -8.68 2.24 1.11
CA ILE A 147 -9.95 2.13 1.84
C ILE A 147 -10.02 3.14 2.99
N HIS A 148 -8.99 3.26 3.82
CA HIS A 148 -8.97 4.22 4.93
C HIS A 148 -9.05 5.67 4.44
N MET A 149 -8.39 5.98 3.34
CA MET A 149 -8.45 7.31 2.73
C MET A 149 -9.86 7.63 2.22
N LEU A 150 -10.53 6.67 1.59
CA LEU A 150 -11.94 6.82 1.16
C LEU A 150 -12.87 6.99 2.37
N GLU A 151 -12.73 6.17 3.40
CA GLU A 151 -13.53 6.29 4.64
C GLU A 151 -13.36 7.64 5.33
N SER A 152 -12.14 8.19 5.30
CA SER A 152 -11.83 9.50 5.91
C SER A 152 -12.59 10.68 5.29
N THR A 153 -13.13 10.51 4.08
CA THR A 153 -13.94 11.54 3.42
C THR A 153 -15.29 11.75 4.11
N GLY A 154 -15.78 10.76 4.88
CA GLY A 154 -17.13 10.74 5.44
C GLY A 154 -18.24 10.49 4.40
N GLU A 155 -17.88 10.28 3.13
CA GLU A 155 -18.83 9.97 2.07
C GLU A 155 -19.33 8.53 2.18
N ARG A 156 -20.61 8.32 1.85
CA ARG A 156 -21.16 6.97 1.79
C ARG A 156 -20.61 6.23 0.56
N LEU A 157 -19.79 5.20 0.79
CA LEU A 157 -19.19 4.39 -0.29
C LEU A 157 -20.17 3.35 -0.86
N ALA A 158 -21.07 2.83 -0.03
CA ALA A 158 -22.03 1.80 -0.41
C ALA A 158 -22.90 2.24 -1.61
N GLY A 159 -22.86 1.44 -2.69
CA GLY A 159 -23.58 1.67 -3.93
C GLY A 159 -22.90 2.59 -4.93
N LYS A 160 -21.78 3.25 -4.57
CA LYS A 160 -21.00 4.06 -5.52
C LYS A 160 -20.34 3.18 -6.58
N LYS A 161 -20.23 3.69 -7.81
CA LYS A 161 -19.45 3.07 -8.88
C LYS A 161 -17.99 3.40 -8.69
N ALA A 162 -17.17 2.39 -8.41
CA ALA A 162 -15.73 2.54 -8.27
C ALA A 162 -15.01 1.93 -9.47
N LEU A 163 -14.15 2.72 -10.12
CA LEU A 163 -13.24 2.27 -11.15
C LEU A 163 -11.83 2.14 -10.58
N VAL A 164 -11.27 0.94 -10.67
CA VAL A 164 -9.85 0.70 -10.42
C VAL A 164 -9.13 0.61 -11.76
N VAL A 165 -8.29 1.60 -12.05
CA VAL A 165 -7.47 1.65 -13.25
C VAL A 165 -6.12 1.00 -12.95
N GLY A 166 -5.95 -0.22 -13.44
CA GLY A 166 -4.81 -1.07 -13.13
C GLY A 166 -5.24 -2.36 -12.43
N ARG A 167 -4.58 -3.47 -12.76
CA ARG A 167 -4.87 -4.82 -12.23
C ARG A 167 -3.63 -5.55 -11.71
N SER A 168 -2.68 -4.80 -11.18
CA SER A 168 -1.49 -5.40 -10.57
C SER A 168 -1.87 -6.26 -9.37
N ARG A 169 -1.04 -7.28 -9.06
CA ARG A 169 -1.22 -8.15 -7.89
C ARG A 169 -1.16 -7.35 -6.59
N ILE A 170 -0.33 -6.31 -6.54
CA ILE A 170 0.00 -5.57 -5.31
C ILE A 170 -0.93 -4.38 -5.01
N VAL A 171 -1.63 -3.84 -6.02
CA VAL A 171 -2.49 -2.66 -5.83
C VAL A 171 -3.85 -2.87 -6.48
N GLY A 172 -3.90 -3.02 -7.79
CA GLY A 172 -5.15 -2.97 -8.54
C GLY A 172 -6.16 -4.04 -8.12
N MET A 173 -5.75 -5.32 -8.21
CA MET A 173 -6.65 -6.44 -7.90
C MET A 173 -7.13 -6.43 -6.44
N PRO A 174 -6.26 -6.30 -5.42
CA PRO A 174 -6.75 -6.31 -4.04
C PRO A 174 -7.56 -5.05 -3.70
N THR A 175 -7.26 -3.88 -4.29
CA THR A 175 -8.09 -2.68 -4.08
C THR A 175 -9.51 -2.91 -4.59
N ALA A 176 -9.64 -3.49 -5.78
CA ALA A 176 -10.95 -3.81 -6.34
C ALA A 176 -11.73 -4.79 -5.45
N LEU A 177 -11.05 -5.82 -4.93
CA LEU A 177 -11.67 -6.76 -4.00
C LEU A 177 -12.11 -6.07 -2.72
N LEU A 178 -11.27 -5.25 -2.09
CA LEU A 178 -11.59 -4.54 -0.84
C LEU A 178 -12.76 -3.55 -1.01
N LEU A 179 -12.81 -2.83 -2.14
CA LEU A 179 -13.93 -1.93 -2.45
C LEU A 179 -15.27 -2.67 -2.56
N ALA A 180 -15.26 -3.90 -3.06
CA ALA A 180 -16.45 -4.73 -3.20
C ALA A 180 -16.86 -5.46 -1.91
N GLN A 181 -16.04 -5.42 -0.85
CA GLN A 181 -16.33 -6.13 0.40
C GLN A 181 -17.55 -5.56 1.11
N LYS A 182 -18.21 -6.43 1.88
CA LYS A 182 -19.26 -6.02 2.82
C LYS A 182 -18.71 -4.95 3.77
N GLY A 183 -19.45 -3.85 3.93
CA GLY A 183 -19.03 -2.68 4.70
C GLY A 183 -18.59 -1.51 3.82
N VAL A 184 -17.89 -1.79 2.70
CA VAL A 184 -17.57 -0.76 1.69
C VAL A 184 -18.65 -0.75 0.61
N ASP A 185 -19.08 -1.93 0.16
CA ASP A 185 -20.25 -2.17 -0.70
C ASP A 185 -20.28 -1.33 -1.99
N ALA A 186 -19.12 -1.05 -2.59
CA ALA A 186 -19.05 -0.36 -3.88
C ALA A 186 -19.35 -1.32 -5.04
N THR A 187 -19.90 -0.80 -6.13
CA THR A 187 -19.96 -1.52 -7.42
C THR A 187 -18.67 -1.28 -8.17
N VAL A 188 -17.86 -2.33 -8.37
CA VAL A 188 -16.48 -2.18 -8.83
C VAL A 188 -16.30 -2.60 -10.27
N THR A 189 -15.68 -1.74 -11.07
CA THR A 189 -15.17 -2.03 -12.41
C THR A 189 -13.65 -2.00 -12.38
N ILE A 190 -13.00 -3.01 -12.96
CA ILE A 190 -11.54 -3.05 -13.12
C ILE A 190 -11.20 -2.74 -14.58
N SER A 191 -10.35 -1.75 -14.81
CA SER A 191 -9.81 -1.45 -16.13
C SER A 191 -8.31 -1.70 -16.23
N HIS A 192 -7.82 -1.88 -17.45
CA HIS A 192 -6.42 -2.19 -17.76
C HIS A 192 -6.08 -1.78 -19.19
N SER A 193 -4.85 -2.09 -19.63
CA SER A 193 -4.33 -1.73 -20.96
C SER A 193 -5.09 -2.29 -22.17
N GLN A 194 -6.10 -3.14 -21.94
CA GLN A 194 -6.94 -3.74 -22.99
C GLN A 194 -8.41 -3.31 -22.83
N SER A 195 -8.72 -2.44 -21.87
CA SER A 195 -10.07 -1.89 -21.71
C SER A 195 -10.35 -0.90 -22.83
N HIS A 196 -11.51 -1.05 -23.45
CA HIS A 196 -12.03 -0.06 -24.40
C HIS A 196 -12.68 1.11 -23.65
N ASP A 197 -12.61 2.30 -24.24
CA ASP A 197 -13.26 3.52 -23.74
C ASP A 197 -12.97 3.83 -22.25
N LEU A 198 -11.69 3.92 -21.91
CA LEU A 198 -11.28 4.24 -20.54
C LEU A 198 -11.82 5.60 -20.07
N GLN A 199 -11.97 6.57 -20.98
CA GLN A 199 -12.58 7.87 -20.67
C GLN A 199 -14.05 7.72 -20.24
N GLY A 200 -14.87 6.97 -21.00
CA GLY A 200 -16.25 6.70 -20.64
C GLY A 200 -16.38 5.99 -19.30
N LEU A 201 -15.50 5.02 -19.02
CA LEU A 201 -15.45 4.35 -17.71
C LEU A 201 -15.16 5.33 -16.57
N CYS A 202 -14.21 6.24 -16.74
CA CYS A 202 -13.90 7.25 -15.73
C CYS A 202 -15.07 8.20 -15.50
N LEU A 203 -15.75 8.63 -16.57
CA LEU A 203 -16.91 9.54 -16.50
C LEU A 203 -18.15 8.91 -15.86
N ASP A 204 -18.29 7.58 -15.92
CA ASP A 204 -19.40 6.87 -15.25
C ASP A 204 -19.12 6.58 -13.76
N SER A 205 -17.90 6.85 -13.28
CA SER A 205 -17.45 6.41 -11.95
C SER A 205 -17.50 7.51 -10.89
N ASP A 206 -18.03 7.18 -9.71
CA ASP A 206 -18.06 8.06 -8.54
C ASP A 206 -16.72 8.05 -7.78
N ILE A 207 -15.96 6.95 -7.90
CA ILE A 207 -14.65 6.77 -7.30
C ILE A 207 -13.69 6.30 -8.41
N ILE A 208 -12.55 6.95 -8.55
CA ILE A 208 -11.48 6.54 -9.46
C ILE A 208 -10.24 6.24 -8.61
N VAL A 209 -9.73 5.01 -8.68
CA VAL A 209 -8.42 4.64 -8.14
C VAL A 209 -7.45 4.42 -9.29
N ALA A 210 -6.48 5.32 -9.46
CA ALA A 210 -5.47 5.23 -10.51
C ALA A 210 -4.19 4.57 -9.98
N ALA A 211 -3.84 3.40 -10.53
CA ALA A 211 -2.68 2.60 -10.12
C ALA A 211 -1.99 1.95 -11.33
N VAL A 212 -1.56 2.78 -12.28
CA VAL A 212 -0.99 2.37 -13.57
C VAL A 212 0.49 2.68 -13.74
N GLY A 213 1.07 3.55 -12.91
CA GLY A 213 2.48 3.96 -13.04
C GLY A 213 2.75 4.69 -14.36
N ARG A 214 1.83 5.57 -14.77
CA ARG A 214 1.91 6.35 -16.01
C ARG A 214 1.57 7.81 -15.70
N PRO A 215 2.56 8.73 -15.72
CA PRO A 215 2.37 10.13 -15.37
C PRO A 215 1.17 10.77 -16.08
N GLY A 216 0.21 11.30 -15.31
CA GLY A 216 -0.93 12.05 -15.85
C GLY A 216 -1.73 11.33 -16.93
N MET A 217 -1.82 10.00 -16.86
CA MET A 217 -2.62 9.21 -17.80
C MET A 217 -4.11 9.56 -17.69
N ILE A 218 -4.63 9.71 -16.46
CA ILE A 218 -6.02 10.10 -16.22
C ILE A 218 -6.13 11.62 -16.37
N LYS A 219 -6.85 12.05 -17.41
CA LYS A 219 -7.03 13.45 -17.76
C LYS A 219 -8.13 14.10 -16.94
N SER A 220 -8.03 15.42 -16.74
CA SER A 220 -9.08 16.14 -16.00
C SER A 220 -10.46 15.99 -16.64
N ASP A 221 -10.54 16.04 -17.98
CA ASP A 221 -11.81 15.88 -18.70
C ASP A 221 -12.40 14.46 -18.62
N TRP A 222 -11.67 13.48 -18.08
CA TRP A 222 -12.15 12.12 -17.82
C TRP A 222 -12.77 11.95 -16.43
N VAL A 223 -12.53 12.89 -15.52
CA VAL A 223 -13.03 12.83 -14.14
C VAL A 223 -14.48 13.32 -14.10
N LYS A 224 -15.40 12.46 -13.64
CA LYS A 224 -16.79 12.84 -13.38
C LYS A 224 -16.86 13.98 -12.36
N GLU A 225 -17.78 14.91 -12.54
CA GLU A 225 -18.03 15.96 -11.53
C GLU A 225 -18.35 15.33 -10.17
N ASP A 226 -17.78 15.91 -9.12
CA ASP A 226 -17.89 15.47 -7.73
C ASP A 226 -17.35 14.05 -7.43
N ALA A 227 -16.59 13.44 -8.34
CA ALA A 227 -15.93 12.15 -8.10
C ALA A 227 -14.86 12.24 -7.00
N ILE A 228 -14.59 11.11 -6.35
CA ILE A 228 -13.44 10.94 -5.45
C ILE A 228 -12.30 10.31 -6.25
N VAL A 229 -11.12 10.94 -6.23
CA VAL A 229 -9.96 10.47 -6.99
C VAL A 229 -8.82 10.07 -6.04
N ILE A 230 -8.44 8.79 -6.08
CA ILE A 230 -7.29 8.24 -5.37
C ILE A 230 -6.18 7.96 -6.39
N ASP A 231 -5.14 8.78 -6.36
CA ASP A 231 -3.94 8.64 -7.17
C ASP A 231 -2.86 7.87 -6.39
N VAL A 232 -2.69 6.60 -6.78
CA VAL A 232 -1.70 5.68 -6.19
C VAL A 232 -0.35 5.82 -6.90
N GLY A 233 -0.31 6.44 -8.09
CA GLY A 233 0.87 6.56 -8.90
C GLY A 233 1.99 7.34 -8.21
N ILE A 234 3.22 6.83 -8.30
CA ILE A 234 4.42 7.58 -7.92
C ILE A 234 5.40 7.47 -9.08
N ASN A 235 5.46 8.51 -9.88
CA ASN A 235 6.30 8.59 -11.05
C ASN A 235 7.34 9.69 -10.85
N ARG A 236 8.61 9.41 -11.19
CA ARG A 236 9.69 10.39 -11.18
C ARG A 236 9.83 10.99 -12.57
N VAL A 237 9.66 12.31 -12.68
CA VAL A 237 9.79 13.07 -13.93
C VAL A 237 10.80 14.20 -13.75
N GLU A 238 11.47 14.60 -14.82
CA GLU A 238 12.30 15.80 -14.83
C GLU A 238 11.46 17.00 -15.27
N VAL A 239 11.46 18.05 -14.45
CA VAL A 239 10.79 19.32 -14.74
C VAL A 239 11.77 20.43 -14.43
N ASP A 240 12.10 21.25 -15.43
CA ASP A 240 13.03 22.38 -15.30
C ASP A 240 14.40 22.00 -14.69
N GLY A 241 14.91 20.81 -15.05
CA GLY A 241 16.17 20.27 -14.54
C GLY A 241 16.11 19.73 -13.11
N ALA A 242 14.93 19.73 -12.48
CA ALA A 242 14.70 19.16 -11.15
C ALA A 242 13.86 17.88 -11.23
N SER A 243 14.26 16.87 -10.46
CA SER A 243 13.48 15.64 -10.32
C SER A 243 12.25 15.87 -9.44
N LYS A 244 11.07 15.54 -9.95
CA LYS A 244 9.78 15.71 -9.27
C LYS A 244 8.99 14.41 -9.25
N LEU A 245 8.24 14.19 -8.17
CA LEU A 245 7.26 13.12 -8.08
C LEU A 245 5.89 13.62 -8.55
N VAL A 246 5.27 12.87 -9.46
CA VAL A 246 3.92 13.12 -9.98
C VAL A 246 3.13 11.81 -10.00
N GLY A 247 1.81 11.92 -9.92
CA GLY A 247 0.91 10.77 -9.94
C GLY A 247 0.48 10.35 -11.33
N ASP A 248 -0.47 9.41 -11.37
CA ASP A 248 -1.09 8.91 -12.58
C ASP A 248 -2.24 9.81 -13.08
N VAL A 249 -2.66 10.79 -12.27
CA VAL A 249 -3.74 11.73 -12.56
C VAL A 249 -3.18 13.13 -12.80
N GLU A 250 -3.74 13.83 -13.78
CA GLU A 250 -3.43 15.25 -14.02
C GLU A 250 -3.86 16.14 -12.85
N LYS A 251 -3.12 17.23 -12.60
CA LYS A 251 -3.41 18.13 -11.48
C LYS A 251 -4.72 18.87 -11.65
N GLU A 252 -5.12 19.11 -12.88
CA GLU A 252 -6.33 19.78 -13.29
C GLU A 252 -7.58 18.95 -12.88
N ALA A 253 -7.43 17.68 -12.50
CA ALA A 253 -8.51 16.89 -11.90
C ALA A 253 -9.07 17.52 -10.61
N LEU A 254 -8.28 18.36 -9.93
CA LEU A 254 -8.70 19.15 -8.76
C LEU A 254 -9.90 20.08 -9.04
N GLU A 255 -10.14 20.42 -10.31
CA GLU A 255 -11.22 21.34 -10.70
C GLU A 255 -12.57 20.64 -10.82
N ARG A 256 -12.59 19.30 -10.94
CA ARG A 256 -13.80 18.50 -11.13
C ARG A 256 -14.12 17.57 -9.97
N ALA A 257 -13.10 17.01 -9.33
CA ALA A 257 -13.28 16.08 -8.23
C ALA A 257 -13.84 16.77 -6.97
N SER A 258 -14.62 16.04 -6.16
CA SER A 258 -14.99 16.49 -4.82
C SER A 258 -13.85 16.26 -3.82
N TRP A 259 -13.11 15.16 -4.02
CA TRP A 259 -11.99 14.75 -3.18
C TRP A 259 -10.84 14.19 -4.04
N VAL A 260 -9.61 14.42 -3.59
CA VAL A 260 -8.41 13.98 -4.31
C VAL A 260 -7.24 13.69 -3.37
N THR A 261 -6.44 12.68 -3.68
CA THR A 261 -5.15 12.48 -3.00
C THR A 261 -4.04 13.25 -3.67
N PRO A 262 -3.19 13.98 -2.93
CA PRO A 262 -2.04 14.67 -3.51
C PRO A 262 -0.90 13.69 -3.81
N VAL A 263 -0.11 13.97 -4.84
CA VAL A 263 1.17 13.26 -5.09
C VAL A 263 2.30 14.29 -5.13
N PRO A 264 3.32 14.18 -4.24
CA PRO A 264 3.43 13.27 -3.10
C PRO A 264 2.55 13.71 -1.91
N GLY A 265 2.38 12.82 -0.94
CA GLY A 265 1.70 13.12 0.34
C GLY A 265 0.34 12.48 0.55
N GLY A 266 -0.20 11.81 -0.47
CA GLY A 266 -1.42 11.00 -0.40
C GLY A 266 -1.14 9.57 0.01
N VAL A 267 -1.22 8.64 -0.94
CA VAL A 267 -1.22 7.19 -0.65
C VAL A 267 0.09 6.69 -0.02
N GLY A 268 1.26 7.19 -0.45
CA GLY A 268 2.56 6.69 0.01
C GLY A 268 2.76 6.70 1.55
N PRO A 269 2.57 7.83 2.25
CA PRO A 269 2.60 7.88 3.72
C PRO A 269 1.62 6.90 4.40
N MET A 270 0.42 6.73 3.83
CA MET A 270 -0.59 5.81 4.35
C MET A 270 -0.15 4.35 4.20
N THR A 271 0.52 3.99 3.10
CA THR A 271 1.08 2.64 2.92
C THR A 271 2.04 2.27 4.05
N ILE A 272 2.89 3.20 4.49
CA ILE A 272 3.80 2.96 5.62
C ILE A 272 3.01 2.77 6.91
N ALA A 273 2.02 3.61 7.19
CA ALA A 273 1.18 3.47 8.38
C ALA A 273 0.42 2.12 8.40
N MET A 274 -0.04 1.64 7.24
CA MET A 274 -0.69 0.34 7.12
C MET A 274 0.27 -0.83 7.36
N LEU A 275 1.52 -0.73 6.92
CA LEU A 275 2.55 -1.73 7.23
C LEU A 275 2.78 -1.84 8.75
N MET A 276 2.87 -0.70 9.44
CA MET A 276 3.02 -0.66 10.90
C MET A 276 1.81 -1.29 11.59
N ARG A 277 0.60 -0.98 11.11
CA ARG A 277 -0.64 -1.57 11.61
C ARG A 277 -0.64 -3.09 11.44
N ASN A 278 -0.25 -3.60 10.27
CA ASN A 278 -0.13 -5.03 10.02
C ASN A 278 0.89 -5.69 10.94
N THR A 279 2.02 -5.03 11.21
CA THR A 279 3.04 -5.57 12.14
C THR A 279 2.50 -5.68 13.57
N ILE A 280 1.81 -4.65 14.07
CA ILE A 280 1.19 -4.71 15.40
C ILE A 280 0.09 -5.78 15.45
N LYS A 281 -0.70 -5.90 14.39
CA LYS A 281 -1.71 -6.95 14.28
C LYS A 281 -1.08 -8.35 14.31
N ALA A 282 -0.07 -8.61 13.50
CA ALA A 282 0.64 -9.89 13.48
C ALA A 282 1.22 -10.23 14.85
N ALA A 283 1.75 -9.23 15.56
CA ALA A 283 2.26 -9.40 16.92
C ALA A 283 1.14 -9.71 17.93
N ASN A 284 -0.03 -9.07 17.82
CA ASN A 284 -1.19 -9.32 18.70
C ASN A 284 -1.80 -10.71 18.48
N ASP A 285 -1.89 -11.18 17.23
CA ASP A 285 -2.51 -12.47 16.90
C ASP A 285 -1.68 -13.67 17.44
N ARG A 286 -0.45 -13.42 17.94
CA ARG A 286 0.48 -14.42 18.47
C ARG A 286 0.62 -14.42 20.00
N VAL A 287 -0.13 -13.56 20.70
CA VAL A 287 -0.15 -13.44 22.18
C VAL A 287 -1.47 -13.98 22.74
#